data_AF-A0A4U0ESN1-F1
#
_entry.id   AF-A0A4U0ESN1-F1
#
_cell.length_a   1.000
_cell.length_b   1.000
_cell.length_c   1.000
_cell.angle_alpha   90.00
_cell.angle_beta   90.00
_cell.angle_gamma   90.00
#
_symmetry.space_group_name_H-M   'P 1'
#
loop_
_entity.id
_entity.type
_entity.pdbx_description
1 polymer ?
#
loop_
_entity_poly.entity_id
_entity_poly.type
_entity_poly.pdbx_seq_one_letter_code
_entity_poly.pdbx_strand_id
1 'polypeptide(L)'
;MIKLKPASYKVIAFFILFSCSAFIQAQSKKQQQLEAQRRELLSQINQFERLMSQGKKEQKSILSNLDNINYKISVRQNLIRITNQQANNLTREINNNQKEITNLRNRLQVLKDEYAAMIVKSYKGRSEESKIMFLLSSNNFQQAYKRLQYIKQYANYQKKQGEEIKQQTIKLQELNKSLQAQKQEKQKLIEANRIAKRELDKELKQYKELMASVSKNISLHRSQIRAKQQEVEKIDREIEKIIRAAMAASNKKAGKSSASNTFALTPEEKTLAANFTSNKGKLPWPVNEGLVKLRYGIQRSPIDRRTLPIRSNGVRILTNKGEKVRAVFNGIVSEIMTQKNGNNVVMIKHGNYFTIYKNLSKIYVKKGDRVITKQDIGEVRTNKASGEAVLSFVIYKDTKTQDPAHWIYKM
;
A
#
# COMPACT_ATOMS: atom_id res chain seq x y z
N MET A 1 53.50 3.52 -15.13
CA MET A 1 52.68 3.71 -16.36
C MET A 1 52.04 2.37 -16.71
N ILE A 2 50.87 2.06 -16.14
CA ILE A 2 50.25 0.73 -16.23
C ILE A 2 49.34 0.68 -17.47
N LYS A 3 49.76 -0.05 -18.51
CA LYS A 3 48.97 -0.30 -19.73
C LYS A 3 47.87 -1.33 -19.40
N LEU A 4 46.63 -0.87 -19.26
CA LEU A 4 45.45 -1.72 -19.17
C LEU A 4 45.10 -2.31 -20.55
N LYS A 5 44.91 -3.64 -20.60
CA LYS A 5 44.61 -4.40 -21.83
C LYS A 5 43.19 -4.11 -22.38
N PRO A 6 42.98 -4.14 -23.71
CA PRO A 6 41.72 -3.74 -24.37
C PRO A 6 40.49 -4.61 -24.05
N ALA A 7 40.66 -5.80 -23.45
CA ALA A 7 39.56 -6.67 -23.06
C ALA A 7 38.84 -6.21 -21.76
N SER A 8 39.53 -5.47 -20.88
CA SER A 8 38.99 -5.06 -19.58
C SER A 8 37.92 -3.97 -19.67
N TYR A 9 37.94 -3.14 -20.72
CA TYR A 9 36.97 -2.06 -20.93
C TYR A 9 35.57 -2.56 -21.33
N LYS A 10 35.50 -3.70 -22.03
CA LYS A 10 34.22 -4.28 -22.46
C LYS A 10 33.44 -4.89 -21.29
N VAL A 11 34.12 -5.48 -20.30
CA VAL A 11 33.49 -6.05 -19.10
C VAL A 11 33.02 -4.96 -18.13
N ILE A 12 33.79 -3.88 -17.97
CA ILE A 12 33.41 -2.73 -17.14
C ILE A 12 32.23 -1.96 -17.77
N ALA A 13 32.20 -1.78 -19.09
CA ALA A 13 31.07 -1.17 -19.79
C ALA A 13 29.78 -2.02 -19.69
N PHE A 14 29.91 -3.35 -19.69
CA PHE A 14 28.77 -4.27 -19.53
C PHE A 14 28.21 -4.23 -18.09
N PHE A 15 29.07 -4.13 -17.06
CA PHE A 15 28.65 -3.99 -15.66
C PHE A 15 27.97 -2.64 -15.37
N ILE A 16 28.43 -1.55 -16.00
CA ILE A 16 27.83 -0.20 -15.89
C ILE A 16 26.48 -0.12 -16.64
N LEU A 17 26.33 -0.82 -17.77
CA LEU A 17 25.04 -0.90 -18.47
C LEU A 17 24.00 -1.69 -17.66
N PHE A 18 24.40 -2.78 -17.00
CA PHE A 18 23.48 -3.63 -16.24
C PHE A 18 23.02 -2.96 -14.93
N SER A 19 23.86 -2.14 -14.30
CA SER A 19 23.48 -1.38 -13.11
C SER A 19 22.49 -0.24 -13.42
N CYS A 20 22.54 0.35 -14.62
CA CYS A 20 21.65 1.46 -14.98
C CYS A 20 20.22 1.00 -15.30
N SER A 21 20.03 -0.20 -15.88
CA SER A 21 18.71 -0.79 -16.14
C SER A 21 17.96 -1.21 -14.87
N ALA A 22 18.67 -1.69 -13.84
CA ALA A 22 18.06 -2.09 -12.57
C ALA A 22 17.46 -0.90 -11.80
N PHE A 23 18.07 0.29 -11.91
CA PHE A 23 17.59 1.51 -11.24
C PHE A 23 16.30 2.07 -11.87
N ILE A 24 16.18 2.06 -13.20
CA ILE A 24 14.98 2.57 -13.90
C ILE A 24 13.74 1.72 -13.56
N GLN A 25 13.90 0.41 -13.48
CA GLN A 25 12.80 -0.51 -13.17
C GLN A 25 12.38 -0.45 -11.69
N ALA A 26 13.32 -0.19 -10.78
CA ALA A 26 13.03 0.00 -9.35
C ALA A 26 12.27 1.31 -9.06
N GLN A 27 12.58 2.37 -9.82
CA GLN A 27 11.99 3.68 -9.63
C GLN A 27 10.51 3.74 -10.07
N SER A 28 10.17 3.09 -11.19
CA SER A 28 8.78 2.95 -11.66
C SER A 28 7.90 2.18 -10.66
N LYS A 29 8.42 1.10 -10.07
CA LYS A 29 7.71 0.32 -9.03
C LYS A 29 7.40 1.17 -7.78
N LYS A 30 8.31 2.05 -7.38
CA LYS A 30 8.09 2.92 -6.22
C LYS A 30 6.96 3.92 -6.46
N GLN A 31 6.89 4.49 -7.66
CA GLN A 31 5.82 5.43 -8.03
C GLN A 31 4.45 4.74 -8.02
N GLN A 32 4.35 3.54 -8.60
CA GLN A 32 3.13 2.72 -8.59
C GLN A 32 2.68 2.36 -7.17
N GLN A 33 3.62 1.99 -6.29
CA GLN A 33 3.31 1.69 -4.89
C GLN A 33 2.72 2.90 -4.16
N LEU A 34 3.34 4.08 -4.32
CA LEU A 34 2.84 5.30 -3.68
C LEU A 34 1.47 5.70 -4.24
N GLU A 35 1.22 5.46 -5.53
CA GLU A 35 -0.08 5.73 -6.14
C GLU A 35 -1.16 4.80 -5.61
N ALA A 36 -0.87 3.51 -5.47
CA ALA A 36 -1.77 2.55 -4.85
C ALA A 36 -2.10 2.96 -3.40
N GLN A 37 -1.10 3.33 -2.61
CA GLN A 37 -1.30 3.81 -1.23
C GLN A 37 -2.14 5.09 -1.16
N ARG A 38 -1.91 6.03 -2.08
CA ARG A 38 -2.69 7.26 -2.16
C ARG A 38 -4.17 6.96 -2.48
N ARG A 39 -4.42 6.10 -3.47
CA ARG A 39 -5.78 5.68 -3.85
C ARG A 39 -6.49 4.96 -2.70
N GLU A 40 -5.76 4.11 -1.97
CA GLU A 40 -6.28 3.44 -0.79
C GLU A 40 -6.68 4.44 0.30
N LEU A 41 -5.81 5.40 0.65
CA LEU A 41 -6.12 6.44 1.65
C LEU A 41 -7.32 7.31 1.25
N LEU A 42 -7.45 7.65 -0.02
CA LEU A 42 -8.63 8.38 -0.54
C LEU A 42 -9.90 7.53 -0.42
N SER A 43 -9.82 6.25 -0.76
CA SER A 43 -10.93 5.31 -0.59
C SER A 43 -11.33 5.18 0.88
N GLN A 44 -10.37 5.10 1.80
CA GLN A 44 -10.63 5.06 3.24
C GLN A 44 -11.34 6.32 3.75
N ILE A 45 -10.97 7.51 3.26
CA ILE A 45 -11.66 8.76 3.60
C ILE A 45 -13.11 8.73 3.11
N ASN A 46 -13.32 8.38 1.83
CA ASN A 46 -14.66 8.35 1.24
C ASN A 46 -15.56 7.31 1.91
N GLN A 47 -15.03 6.11 2.18
CA GLN A 47 -15.75 5.06 2.90
C GLN A 47 -16.09 5.51 4.33
N PHE A 48 -15.13 6.12 5.04
CA PHE A 48 -15.40 6.67 6.37
C PHE A 48 -16.54 7.68 6.33
N GLU A 49 -16.52 8.63 5.39
CA GLU A 49 -17.57 9.65 5.28
C GLU A 49 -18.94 9.05 4.96
N ARG A 50 -18.98 8.04 4.10
CA ARG A 50 -20.21 7.29 3.79
C ARG A 50 -20.75 6.53 5.01
N LEU A 51 -19.88 5.85 5.76
CA LEU A 51 -20.28 5.10 6.96
C LEU A 51 -20.74 6.03 8.09
N MET A 52 -20.08 7.18 8.23
CA MET A 52 -20.44 8.17 9.24
C MET A 52 -21.71 8.95 8.90
N SER A 53 -22.04 9.16 7.61
CA SER A 53 -23.26 9.88 7.23
C SER A 53 -24.54 9.15 7.65
N GLN A 54 -24.52 7.81 7.69
CA GLN A 54 -25.64 6.99 8.15
C GLN A 54 -26.00 7.23 9.62
N GLY A 55 -25.02 7.63 10.44
CA GLY A 55 -25.12 7.81 11.91
C GLY A 55 -25.20 9.26 12.39
N LYS A 56 -25.29 10.24 11.48
CA LYS A 56 -25.08 11.67 11.79
C LYS A 56 -26.06 12.24 12.81
N LYS A 57 -27.32 11.77 12.82
CA LYS A 57 -28.35 12.23 13.78
C LYS A 57 -28.13 11.69 15.19
N GLU A 58 -27.41 10.56 15.32
CA GLU A 58 -27.19 9.87 16.60
C GLU A 58 -25.81 10.16 17.23
N GLN A 59 -24.96 10.99 16.60
CA GLN A 59 -23.62 11.38 17.07
C GLN A 59 -23.64 12.34 18.28
N LYS A 60 -24.28 11.93 19.38
CA LYS A 60 -24.39 12.72 20.61
C LYS A 60 -23.13 12.64 21.48
N SER A 61 -22.28 11.64 21.27
CA SER A 61 -21.09 11.42 22.10
C SER A 61 -19.89 12.27 21.67
N ILE A 62 -19.48 13.20 22.56
CA ILE A 62 -18.28 14.03 22.37
C ILE A 62 -17.02 13.16 22.19
N LEU A 63 -16.84 12.10 22.99
CA LEU A 63 -15.67 11.22 22.90
C LEU A 63 -15.60 10.50 21.54
N SER A 64 -16.75 10.04 21.01
CA SER A 64 -16.79 9.40 19.69
C SER A 64 -16.45 10.38 18.57
N ASN A 65 -16.97 11.61 18.66
CA ASN A 65 -16.67 12.67 17.69
C ASN A 65 -15.17 13.02 17.69
N LEU A 66 -14.55 13.09 18.87
CA LEU A 66 -13.12 13.31 19.00
C LEU A 66 -12.31 12.16 18.39
N ASP A 67 -12.67 10.90 18.66
CA ASP A 67 -12.03 9.73 18.06
C ASP A 67 -12.17 9.71 16.52
N ASN A 68 -13.32 10.11 16.00
CA ASN A 68 -13.58 10.21 14.56
C ASN A 68 -12.74 11.28 13.88
N ILE A 69 -12.64 12.47 14.48
CA ILE A 69 -11.80 13.55 13.96
C ILE A 69 -10.33 13.13 14.02
N ASN A 70 -9.88 12.50 15.11
CA ASN A 70 -8.52 11.99 15.21
C ASN A 70 -8.20 10.93 14.14
N TYR A 71 -9.15 10.05 13.83
CA TYR A 71 -9.02 9.10 12.73
C TYR A 71 -8.85 9.81 11.38
N LYS A 72 -9.73 10.78 11.06
CA LYS A 72 -9.62 11.58 9.83
C LYS A 72 -8.27 12.30 9.72
N ILE A 73 -7.83 12.95 10.81
CA ILE A 73 -6.51 13.61 10.90
C ILE A 73 -5.40 12.63 10.55
N SER A 74 -5.41 11.43 11.14
CA SER A 74 -4.35 10.43 10.92
C SER A 74 -4.29 9.98 9.46
N VAL A 75 -5.42 9.67 8.85
CA VAL A 75 -5.50 9.24 7.44
C VAL A 75 -5.07 10.38 6.51
N ARG A 76 -5.50 11.63 6.80
CA ARG A 76 -5.17 12.81 5.98
C ARG A 76 -3.69 13.22 6.11
N GLN A 77 -3.10 13.11 7.29
CA GLN A 77 -1.65 13.27 7.49
C GLN A 77 -0.86 12.24 6.68
N ASN A 78 -1.30 10.98 6.68
CA ASN A 78 -0.69 9.95 5.86
C ASN A 78 -0.84 10.24 4.36
N LEU A 79 -2.02 10.70 3.91
CA LEU A 79 -2.26 11.09 2.52
C LEU A 79 -1.30 12.20 2.07
N ILE A 80 -1.14 13.24 2.90
CA ILE A 80 -0.21 14.35 2.64
C ILE A 80 1.24 13.83 2.58
N ARG A 81 1.64 12.97 3.52
CA ARG A 81 2.98 12.37 3.55
C ARG A 81 3.27 11.57 2.28
N ILE A 82 2.36 10.69 1.85
CA ILE A 82 2.50 9.90 0.63
C ILE A 82 2.53 10.80 -0.61
N THR A 83 1.65 11.79 -0.68
CA THR A 83 1.60 12.74 -1.81
C THR A 83 2.88 13.58 -1.91
N ASN A 84 3.45 14.00 -0.77
CA ASN A 84 4.77 14.66 -0.72
C ASN A 84 5.89 13.73 -1.21
N GLN A 85 5.88 12.45 -0.81
CA GLN A 85 6.85 11.47 -1.30
C GLN A 85 6.76 11.30 -2.82
N GLN A 86 5.55 11.24 -3.38
CA GLN A 86 5.35 11.18 -4.84
C GLN A 86 5.87 12.44 -5.54
N ALA A 87 5.52 13.64 -5.04
CA ALA A 87 5.96 14.90 -5.62
C ALA A 87 7.49 15.06 -5.58
N ASN A 88 8.13 14.63 -4.47
CA ASN A 88 9.58 14.61 -4.35
C ASN A 88 10.22 13.61 -5.31
N ASN A 89 9.60 12.45 -5.51
CA ASN A 89 10.10 11.46 -6.45
C ASN A 89 10.04 11.96 -7.90
N LEU A 90 8.89 12.52 -8.31
CA LEU A 90 8.73 13.16 -9.62
C LEU A 90 9.69 14.34 -9.80
N THR A 91 9.99 15.09 -8.74
CA THR A 91 10.96 16.19 -8.82
C THR A 91 12.35 15.68 -9.17
N ARG A 92 12.78 14.55 -8.60
CA ARG A 92 14.06 13.92 -8.95
C ARG A 92 14.08 13.42 -10.39
N GLU A 93 12.98 12.82 -10.86
CA GLU A 93 12.84 12.38 -12.25
C GLU A 93 12.91 13.53 -13.24
N ILE A 94 12.17 14.60 -12.96
CA ILE A 94 12.16 15.82 -13.77
C ILE A 94 13.57 16.41 -13.87
N ASN A 95 14.30 16.47 -12.75
CA ASN A 95 15.66 17.00 -12.73
C ASN A 95 16.64 16.12 -13.53
N ASN A 96 16.51 14.79 -13.43
CA ASN A 96 17.34 13.85 -14.19
C ASN A 96 17.04 13.94 -15.70
N ASN A 97 15.76 13.93 -16.08
CA ASN A 97 15.32 14.05 -17.47
C ASN A 97 15.74 15.40 -18.06
N GLN A 98 15.68 16.48 -17.29
CA GLN A 98 16.14 17.80 -17.73
C GLN A 98 17.65 17.81 -18.02
N LYS A 99 18.47 17.16 -17.17
CA LYS A 99 19.90 17.00 -17.42
C LYS A 99 20.18 16.16 -18.67
N GLU A 100 19.47 15.05 -18.85
CA GLU A 100 19.60 14.20 -20.05
C GLU A 100 19.21 14.95 -21.32
N ILE A 101 18.12 15.71 -21.28
CA ILE A 101 17.68 16.57 -22.39
C ILE A 101 18.74 17.61 -22.74
N THR A 102 19.34 18.28 -21.74
CA THR A 102 20.41 19.27 -21.99
C THR A 102 21.63 18.60 -22.61
N ASN A 103 22.07 17.46 -22.09
CA ASN A 103 23.21 16.72 -22.63
C ASN A 103 22.95 16.24 -24.07
N LEU A 104 21.76 15.69 -24.34
CA LEU A 104 21.37 15.27 -25.68
C LEU A 104 21.31 16.46 -26.63
N ARG A 105 20.73 17.59 -26.24
CA ARG A 105 20.70 18.82 -27.07
C ARG A 105 22.10 19.27 -27.46
N ASN A 106 23.03 19.32 -26.50
CA ASN A 106 24.42 19.71 -26.77
C ASN A 106 25.10 18.73 -27.74
N ARG A 107 24.92 17.43 -27.54
CA ARG A 107 25.48 16.40 -28.44
C ARG A 107 24.88 16.49 -29.86
N LEU A 108 23.57 16.70 -29.95
CA LEU A 108 22.86 16.80 -31.22
C LEU A 108 23.28 18.05 -32.00
N GLN A 109 23.59 19.15 -31.29
CA GLN A 109 24.16 20.35 -31.87
C GLN A 109 25.52 20.06 -32.52
N VAL A 110 26.45 19.47 -31.77
CA VAL A 110 27.78 19.09 -32.28
C VAL A 110 27.68 18.15 -33.49
N LEU A 111 26.85 17.10 -33.41
CA LEU A 111 26.66 16.16 -34.52
C LEU A 111 26.08 16.84 -35.76
N LYS A 112 25.12 17.77 -35.60
CA LYS A 112 24.55 18.52 -36.71
C LYS A 112 25.56 19.46 -37.35
N ASP A 113 26.40 20.13 -36.55
CA ASP A 113 27.42 21.04 -37.03
C ASP A 113 28.52 20.28 -37.80
N GLU A 114 28.98 19.14 -37.27
CA GLU A 114 29.92 18.25 -37.95
C GLU A 114 29.35 17.69 -39.25
N TYR A 115 28.09 17.22 -39.22
CA TYR A 115 27.39 16.72 -40.39
C TYR A 115 27.22 17.82 -41.46
N ALA A 116 26.81 19.03 -41.06
CA ALA A 116 26.67 20.16 -41.97
C ALA A 116 28.02 20.53 -42.62
N ALA A 117 29.10 20.63 -41.83
CA ALA A 117 30.44 20.89 -42.35
C ALA A 117 30.90 19.81 -43.35
N MET A 118 30.58 18.55 -43.06
CA MET A 118 30.88 17.41 -43.93
C MET A 118 30.11 17.50 -45.26
N ILE A 119 28.81 17.83 -45.22
CA ILE A 119 27.98 18.02 -46.42
C ILE A 119 28.47 19.21 -47.25
N VAL A 120 28.79 20.34 -46.64
CA VAL A 120 29.32 21.52 -47.34
C VAL A 120 30.65 21.21 -48.01
N LYS A 121 31.59 20.52 -47.33
CA LYS A 121 32.85 20.07 -47.95
C LYS A 121 32.60 19.14 -49.12
N SER A 122 31.70 18.17 -48.97
CA SER A 122 31.33 17.27 -50.07
C SER A 122 30.65 17.98 -51.24
N TYR A 123 29.93 19.08 -50.99
CA TYR A 123 29.30 19.90 -52.03
C TYR A 123 30.30 20.80 -52.76
N LYS A 124 31.25 21.40 -52.04
CA LYS A 124 32.31 22.22 -52.66
C LYS A 124 33.29 21.40 -53.50
N GLY A 125 33.48 20.12 -53.17
CA GLY A 125 34.26 19.16 -53.96
C GLY A 125 33.42 18.36 -54.98
N ARG A 126 32.32 18.94 -55.51
CA ARG A 126 31.29 18.24 -56.30
C ARG A 126 31.34 18.51 -57.80
N SER A 127 32.44 19.00 -58.39
CA SER A 127 32.54 18.82 -59.84
C SER A 127 32.45 17.31 -60.09
N GLU A 128 31.45 16.84 -60.84
CA GLU A 128 31.23 15.40 -61.06
C GLU A 128 32.46 14.75 -61.71
N GLU A 129 33.20 15.54 -62.47
CA GLU A 129 34.54 15.24 -62.95
C GLU A 129 35.51 14.91 -61.81
N SER A 130 35.53 15.62 -60.68
CA SER A 130 36.53 15.38 -59.62
C SER A 130 36.49 14.00 -58.97
N LYS A 131 35.34 13.34 -58.82
CA LYS A 131 35.26 12.03 -58.15
C LYS A 131 35.62 10.89 -59.09
N ILE A 132 35.11 10.94 -60.33
CA ILE A 132 35.46 9.98 -61.37
C ILE A 132 36.91 10.20 -61.78
N MET A 133 37.35 11.44 -61.99
CA MET A 133 38.75 11.81 -62.24
C MET A 133 39.65 11.44 -61.05
N PHE A 134 39.20 11.54 -59.79
CA PHE A 134 39.98 11.06 -58.65
C PHE A 134 40.16 9.54 -58.66
N LEU A 135 39.17 8.77 -59.14
CA LEU A 135 39.31 7.34 -59.33
C LEU A 135 40.18 7.00 -60.55
N LEU A 136 39.99 7.70 -61.67
CA LEU A 136 40.70 7.50 -62.95
C LEU A 136 42.15 8.02 -62.95
N SER A 137 42.49 9.02 -62.13
CA SER A 137 43.87 9.53 -61.90
C SER A 137 44.71 8.64 -60.99
N SER A 138 44.39 7.35 -60.93
CA SER A 138 45.15 6.38 -60.14
C SER A 138 46.26 5.79 -61.00
N ASN A 139 47.47 5.69 -60.45
CA ASN A 139 48.65 5.15 -61.15
C ASN A 139 48.55 3.63 -61.40
N ASN A 140 47.70 2.91 -60.67
CA ASN A 140 47.44 1.48 -60.86
C ASN A 140 46.08 1.03 -60.28
N PHE A 141 45.65 -0.18 -60.62
CA PHE A 141 44.38 -0.77 -60.18
C PHE A 141 44.26 -0.89 -58.65
N GLN A 142 45.35 -1.26 -57.96
CA GLN A 142 45.35 -1.37 -56.50
C GLN A 142 45.05 -0.03 -55.82
N GLN A 143 45.61 1.07 -56.35
CA GLN A 143 45.35 2.42 -55.87
C GLN A 143 43.91 2.85 -56.14
N ALA A 144 43.39 2.57 -57.35
CA ALA A 144 41.99 2.85 -57.70
C ALA A 144 41.01 2.12 -56.77
N TYR A 145 41.26 0.83 -56.50
CA TYR A 145 40.46 0.04 -55.58
C TYR A 145 40.47 0.60 -54.15
N LYS A 146 41.65 0.98 -53.63
CA LYS A 146 41.75 1.64 -52.30
C LYS A 146 40.98 2.97 -52.26
N ARG A 147 41.10 3.82 -53.28
CA ARG A 147 40.35 5.08 -53.39
C ARG A 147 38.84 4.85 -53.41
N LEU A 148 38.36 3.84 -54.14
CA LEU A 148 36.95 3.43 -54.15
C LEU A 148 36.46 2.98 -52.77
N GLN A 149 37.25 2.18 -52.05
CA GLN A 149 36.92 1.75 -50.68
C GLN A 149 36.81 2.94 -49.72
N TYR A 150 37.70 3.95 -49.83
CA TYR A 150 37.61 5.15 -49.01
C TYR A 150 36.36 5.99 -49.32
N ILE A 151 35.98 6.15 -50.60
CA ILE A 151 34.73 6.81 -50.97
C ILE A 151 33.53 6.08 -50.36
N LYS A 152 33.50 4.75 -50.46
CA LYS A 152 32.44 3.92 -49.87
C LYS A 152 32.39 4.06 -48.34
N GLN A 153 33.54 4.00 -47.67
CA GLN A 153 33.63 4.18 -46.22
C GLN A 153 33.12 5.57 -45.79
N TYR A 154 33.48 6.61 -46.53
CA TYR A 154 33.03 7.98 -46.27
C TYR A 154 31.51 8.13 -46.46
N ALA A 155 30.95 7.60 -47.55
CA ALA A 155 29.51 7.60 -47.78
C ALA A 155 28.74 6.82 -46.70
N ASN A 156 29.27 5.67 -46.28
CA ASN A 156 28.71 4.88 -45.17
C ASN A 156 28.77 5.65 -43.84
N TYR A 157 29.86 6.36 -43.57
CA TYR A 157 29.99 7.20 -42.39
C TYR A 157 28.97 8.35 -42.39
N GLN A 158 28.79 9.03 -43.53
CA GLN A 158 27.75 10.06 -43.70
C GLN A 158 26.35 9.52 -43.40
N LYS A 159 26.00 8.38 -43.99
CA LYS A 159 24.71 7.73 -43.74
C LYS A 159 24.51 7.41 -42.25
N LYS A 160 25.52 6.83 -41.61
CA LYS A 160 25.49 6.50 -40.17
C LYS A 160 25.32 7.74 -39.29
N GLN A 161 26.00 8.84 -39.60
CA GLN A 161 25.86 10.11 -38.88
C GLN A 161 24.43 10.66 -38.99
N GLY A 162 23.84 10.64 -40.20
CA GLY A 162 22.45 11.05 -40.41
C GLY A 162 21.45 10.17 -39.63
N GLU A 163 21.67 8.86 -39.60
CA GLU A 163 20.86 7.93 -38.81
C GLU A 163 21.00 8.18 -37.29
N GLU A 164 22.22 8.42 -36.79
CA GLU A 164 22.45 8.76 -35.37
C GLU A 164 21.71 10.05 -34.97
N ILE A 165 21.82 11.11 -35.79
CA ILE A 165 21.11 12.38 -35.57
C ILE A 165 19.59 12.15 -35.52
N LYS A 166 19.05 11.35 -36.44
CA LYS A 166 17.62 11.00 -36.47
C LYS A 166 17.19 10.29 -35.19
N GLN A 167 17.91 9.25 -34.77
CA GLN A 167 17.59 8.49 -33.56
C GLN A 167 17.66 9.34 -32.30
N GLN A 168 18.71 10.17 -32.16
CA GLN A 168 18.83 11.09 -31.03
C GLN A 168 17.73 12.16 -31.02
N THR A 169 17.29 12.61 -32.20
CA THR A 169 16.19 13.59 -32.31
C THR A 169 14.87 12.99 -31.83
N ILE A 170 14.57 11.75 -32.23
CA ILE A 170 13.37 11.03 -31.77
C ILE A 170 13.42 10.86 -30.25
N LYS A 171 14.54 10.36 -29.70
CA LYS A 171 14.72 10.21 -28.25
C LYS A 171 14.52 11.53 -27.51
N LEU A 172 15.06 12.64 -28.03
CA LEU A 172 14.90 13.97 -27.46
C LEU A 172 13.42 14.41 -27.46
N GLN A 173 12.68 14.15 -28.54
CA GLN A 173 11.25 14.46 -28.63
C GLN A 173 10.45 13.67 -27.59
N GLU A 174 10.72 12.36 -27.46
CA GLU A 174 10.07 11.50 -26.46
C GLU A 174 10.35 11.95 -25.03
N LEU A 175 11.60 12.30 -24.72
CA LEU A 175 11.99 12.82 -23.41
C LEU A 175 11.31 14.14 -23.09
N ASN A 176 11.20 15.07 -24.05
CA ASN A 176 10.48 16.34 -23.83
C ASN A 176 8.99 16.12 -23.58
N LYS A 177 8.35 15.20 -24.33
CA LYS A 177 6.95 14.83 -24.13
C LYS A 177 6.73 14.21 -22.74
N SER A 178 7.59 13.28 -22.33
CA SER A 178 7.56 12.66 -21.00
C SER A 178 7.75 13.69 -19.89
N LEU A 179 8.73 14.60 -20.04
CA LEU A 179 9.01 15.68 -19.09
C LEU A 179 7.79 16.61 -18.92
N GLN A 180 7.12 16.97 -20.01
CA GLN A 180 5.90 17.79 -19.94
C GLN A 180 4.78 17.09 -19.16
N ALA A 181 4.56 15.80 -19.43
CA ALA A 181 3.57 14.99 -18.71
C ALA A 181 3.91 14.89 -17.21
N GLN A 182 5.18 14.65 -16.86
CA GLN A 182 5.64 14.59 -15.46
C GLN A 182 5.44 15.92 -14.73
N LYS A 183 5.70 17.07 -15.39
CA LYS A 183 5.47 18.41 -14.82
C LYS A 183 3.99 18.65 -14.54
N GLN A 184 3.11 18.28 -15.48
CA GLN A 184 1.66 18.39 -15.31
C GLN A 184 1.16 17.52 -14.16
N GLU A 185 1.62 16.26 -14.07
CA GLU A 185 1.25 15.36 -12.98
C GLU A 185 1.72 15.88 -11.62
N LYS A 186 2.96 16.37 -11.54
CA LYS A 186 3.49 17.00 -10.32
C LYS A 186 2.60 18.18 -9.89
N GLN A 187 2.15 19.02 -10.83
CA GLN A 187 1.26 20.14 -10.50
C GLN A 187 -0.07 19.67 -9.93
N LYS A 188 -0.69 18.63 -10.51
CA LYS A 188 -1.92 18.02 -9.99
C LYS A 188 -1.73 17.49 -8.56
N LEU A 189 -0.60 16.85 -8.27
CA LEU A 189 -0.29 16.37 -6.93
C LEU A 189 -0.14 17.52 -5.93
N ILE A 190 0.50 18.62 -6.31
CA ILE A 190 0.67 19.80 -5.45
C ILE A 190 -0.70 20.42 -5.12
N GLU A 191 -1.58 20.60 -6.10
CA GLU A 191 -2.93 21.13 -5.85
C GLU A 191 -3.77 20.20 -4.98
N ALA A 192 -3.74 18.89 -5.24
CA ALA A 192 -4.41 17.92 -4.38
C ALA A 192 -3.88 17.95 -2.93
N ASN A 193 -2.57 18.14 -2.75
CA ASN A 193 -1.94 18.25 -1.44
C ASN A 193 -2.37 19.54 -0.72
N ARG A 194 -2.45 20.68 -1.42
CA ARG A 194 -2.97 21.94 -0.89
C ARG A 194 -4.40 21.79 -0.37
N ILE A 195 -5.27 21.13 -1.14
CA ILE A 195 -6.65 20.85 -0.72
C ILE A 195 -6.66 19.96 0.52
N ALA A 196 -5.90 18.86 0.51
CA ALA A 196 -5.80 17.96 1.67
C ALA A 196 -5.28 18.69 2.91
N LYS A 197 -4.34 19.62 2.76
CA LYS A 197 -3.79 20.43 3.86
C LYS A 197 -4.83 21.38 4.44
N ARG A 198 -5.60 22.10 3.60
CA ARG A 198 -6.68 22.99 4.07
C ARG A 198 -7.73 22.23 4.89
N GLU A 199 -8.12 21.05 4.43
CA GLU A 199 -9.07 20.21 5.16
C GLU A 199 -8.47 19.66 6.47
N LEU A 200 -7.18 19.29 6.48
CA LEU A 200 -6.48 18.89 7.71
C LEU A 200 -6.48 20.02 8.74
N ASP A 201 -6.27 21.26 8.31
CA ASP A 201 -6.25 22.41 9.21
C ASP A 201 -7.63 22.69 9.81
N LYS A 202 -8.71 22.48 9.04
CA LYS A 202 -10.10 22.51 9.56
C LYS A 202 -10.32 21.43 10.62
N GLU A 203 -9.93 20.19 10.34
CA GLU A 203 -10.06 19.06 11.28
C GLU A 203 -9.25 19.28 12.56
N LEU A 204 -8.03 19.82 12.44
CA LEU A 204 -7.19 20.17 13.59
C LEU A 204 -7.82 21.27 14.45
N LYS A 205 -8.46 22.27 13.83
CA LYS A 205 -9.19 23.31 14.56
C LYS A 205 -10.36 22.71 15.35
N GLN A 206 -11.20 21.91 14.68
CA GLN A 206 -12.32 21.21 15.33
C GLN A 206 -11.84 20.28 16.46
N TYR A 207 -10.75 19.54 16.23
CA TYR A 207 -10.16 18.67 17.24
C TYR A 207 -9.75 19.46 18.49
N LYS A 208 -9.08 20.61 18.32
CA LYS A 208 -8.66 21.46 19.44
C LYS A 208 -9.86 22.00 20.22
N GLU A 209 -10.90 22.45 19.53
CA GLU A 209 -12.13 22.96 20.15
C GLU A 209 -12.84 21.87 20.98
N LEU A 210 -12.99 20.65 20.42
CA LEU A 210 -13.56 19.52 21.16
C LEU A 210 -12.65 19.05 22.30
N MET A 211 -11.33 19.06 22.09
CA MET A 211 -10.40 18.65 23.14
C MET A 211 -10.43 19.63 24.32
N ALA A 212 -10.67 20.92 24.08
CA ALA A 212 -10.82 21.92 25.13
C ALA A 212 -12.07 21.69 26.01
N SER A 213 -13.17 21.18 25.44
CA SER A 213 -14.34 20.81 26.24
C SER A 213 -14.11 19.52 27.01
N VAL A 214 -13.44 18.53 26.42
CA VAL A 214 -13.06 17.28 27.08
C VAL A 214 -12.04 17.54 28.22
N SER A 215 -11.11 18.47 28.05
CA SER A 215 -10.08 18.76 29.05
C SER A 215 -10.68 19.40 30.32
N LYS A 216 -11.75 20.18 30.21
CA LYS A 216 -12.47 20.74 31.37
C LYS A 216 -12.99 19.65 32.30
N ASN A 217 -13.46 18.53 31.75
CA ASN A 217 -14.01 17.39 32.49
C ASN A 217 -13.15 16.12 32.34
N ILE A 218 -11.82 16.29 32.29
CA ILE A 218 -10.92 15.18 31.96
C ILE A 218 -11.04 14.00 32.93
N SER A 219 -11.23 14.26 34.22
CA SER A 219 -11.38 13.20 35.24
C SER A 219 -12.62 12.33 34.99
N LEU A 220 -13.75 12.97 34.68
CA LEU A 220 -15.00 12.28 34.35
C LEU A 220 -14.83 11.41 33.10
N HIS A 221 -14.28 11.97 32.02
CA HIS A 221 -14.07 11.23 30.77
C HIS A 221 -13.06 10.10 30.92
N ARG A 222 -12.00 10.29 31.72
CA ARG A 222 -11.06 9.22 32.08
C ARG A 222 -11.77 8.07 32.79
N SER A 223 -12.64 8.38 33.76
CA SER A 223 -13.45 7.37 34.46
C SER A 223 -14.36 6.60 33.50
N GLN A 224 -15.07 7.30 32.61
CA GLN A 224 -15.92 6.68 31.57
C GLN A 224 -15.14 5.76 30.63
N ILE A 225 -13.93 6.16 30.22
CA ILE A 225 -13.06 5.35 29.36
C ILE A 225 -12.58 4.10 30.12
N ARG A 226 -12.14 4.25 31.37
CA ARG A 226 -11.70 3.12 32.21
C ARG A 226 -12.83 2.12 32.42
N ALA A 227 -14.04 2.59 32.71
CA ALA A 227 -15.20 1.71 32.86
C ALA A 227 -15.46 0.88 31.59
N LYS A 228 -15.44 1.52 30.41
CA LYS A 228 -15.58 0.82 29.12
C LYS A 228 -14.43 -0.16 28.84
N GLN A 229 -13.20 0.20 29.18
CA GLN A 229 -12.04 -0.70 29.05
C GLN A 229 -12.18 -1.92 29.96
N GLN A 230 -12.61 -1.73 31.20
CA GLN A 230 -12.88 -2.82 32.14
C GLN A 230 -13.99 -3.75 31.66
N GLU A 231 -15.06 -3.21 31.06
CA GLU A 231 -16.11 -4.03 30.44
C GLU A 231 -15.54 -4.91 29.32
N VAL A 232 -14.73 -4.34 28.42
CA VAL A 232 -14.07 -5.11 27.35
C VAL A 232 -13.13 -6.16 27.93
N GLU A 233 -12.34 -5.83 28.95
CA GLU A 233 -11.43 -6.77 29.61
C GLU A 233 -12.17 -7.92 30.29
N LYS A 234 -13.33 -7.67 30.91
CA LYS A 234 -14.16 -8.73 31.50
C LYS A 234 -14.59 -9.73 30.42
N ILE A 235 -15.05 -9.23 29.27
CA ILE A 235 -15.44 -10.07 28.13
C ILE A 235 -14.25 -10.88 27.61
N ASP A 236 -13.08 -10.25 27.53
CA ASP A 236 -11.85 -10.93 27.08
C ASP A 236 -11.42 -12.03 28.04
N ARG A 237 -11.53 -11.81 29.36
CA ARG A 237 -11.23 -12.85 30.37
C ARG A 237 -12.21 -14.02 30.28
N GLU A 238 -13.50 -13.77 30.07
CA GLU A 238 -14.49 -14.84 29.88
C GLU A 238 -14.23 -15.65 28.60
N ILE A 239 -13.88 -14.96 27.51
CA ILE A 239 -13.44 -15.61 26.26
C ILE A 239 -12.25 -16.53 26.50
N GLU A 240 -11.21 -16.02 27.16
CA GLU A 240 -10.02 -16.82 27.48
C GLU A 240 -10.37 -18.03 28.35
N LYS A 241 -11.27 -17.87 29.32
CA LYS A 241 -11.76 -18.97 30.18
C LYS A 241 -12.46 -20.04 29.35
N ILE A 242 -13.35 -19.64 28.43
CA ILE A 242 -14.04 -20.55 27.51
C ILE A 242 -13.03 -21.30 26.62
N ILE A 243 -12.06 -20.60 26.05
CA ILE A 243 -11.02 -21.21 25.19
C ILE A 243 -10.17 -22.22 25.99
N ARG A 244 -9.74 -21.85 27.20
CA ARG A 244 -8.98 -22.75 28.08
C ARG A 244 -9.78 -23.99 28.47
N ALA A 245 -11.06 -23.81 28.81
CA ALA A 245 -11.95 -24.93 29.12
C ALA A 245 -12.12 -25.87 27.91
N ALA A 246 -12.31 -25.30 26.72
CA ALA A 246 -12.38 -26.07 25.48
C ALA A 246 -11.07 -26.81 25.17
N MET A 247 -9.91 -26.19 25.45
CA MET A 247 -8.60 -26.81 25.29
C MET A 247 -8.40 -27.99 26.25
N ALA A 248 -8.69 -27.78 27.53
CA ALA A 248 -8.59 -28.83 28.55
C ALA A 248 -9.51 -30.01 28.23
N ALA A 249 -10.76 -29.74 27.80
CA ALA A 249 -11.68 -30.78 27.36
C ALA A 249 -11.17 -31.55 26.14
N SER A 250 -10.56 -30.87 25.16
CA SER A 250 -9.94 -31.50 23.97
C SER A 250 -8.74 -32.38 24.36
N ASN A 251 -7.87 -31.88 25.23
CA ASN A 251 -6.67 -32.60 25.70
C ASN A 251 -7.04 -33.84 26.52
N LYS A 252 -8.02 -33.71 27.43
CA LYS A 252 -8.55 -34.83 28.22
C LYS A 252 -9.13 -35.92 27.32
N LYS A 253 -9.93 -35.56 26.31
CA LYS A 253 -10.48 -36.51 25.32
C LYS A 253 -9.39 -37.23 24.52
N ALA A 254 -8.25 -36.58 24.29
CA ALA A 254 -7.12 -37.15 23.57
C ALA A 254 -6.08 -37.85 24.48
N GLY A 255 -6.39 -38.06 25.77
CA GLY A 255 -5.46 -38.70 26.73
C GLY A 255 -4.21 -37.87 27.04
N LYS A 256 -4.18 -36.58 26.69
CA LYS A 256 -3.07 -35.66 26.98
C LYS A 256 -3.31 -34.92 28.29
N SER A 257 -2.23 -34.45 28.91
CA SER A 257 -2.30 -33.62 30.11
C SER A 257 -3.16 -32.37 29.89
N SER A 258 -4.06 -32.10 30.83
CA SER A 258 -4.87 -30.88 30.88
C SER A 258 -4.03 -29.60 31.02
N ALA A 259 -2.76 -29.71 31.41
CA ALA A 259 -1.83 -28.59 31.54
C ALA A 259 -1.10 -28.24 30.22
N SER A 260 -1.36 -28.96 29.11
CA SER A 260 -0.78 -28.64 27.80
C SER A 260 -1.26 -27.26 27.31
N ASN A 261 -0.32 -26.44 26.85
CA ASN A 261 -0.56 -25.12 26.26
C ASN A 261 -1.02 -25.16 24.79
N THR A 262 -1.21 -26.35 24.23
CA THR A 262 -1.63 -26.57 22.83
C THR A 262 -2.83 -27.49 22.78
N PHE A 263 -3.70 -27.26 21.79
CA PHE A 263 -4.85 -28.14 21.53
C PHE A 263 -4.41 -29.50 21.00
N ALA A 264 -4.94 -30.57 21.58
CA ALA A 264 -4.95 -31.88 20.95
C ALA A 264 -5.96 -31.87 19.80
N LEU A 265 -5.45 -31.91 18.58
CA LEU A 265 -6.24 -31.89 17.35
C LEU A 265 -6.46 -33.31 16.82
N THR A 266 -7.71 -33.60 16.46
CA THR A 266 -8.07 -34.76 15.63
C THR A 266 -7.46 -34.62 14.21
N PRO A 267 -7.37 -35.71 13.42
CA PRO A 267 -6.88 -35.63 12.04
C PRO A 267 -7.64 -34.59 11.19
N GLU A 268 -8.97 -34.53 11.31
CA GLU A 268 -9.82 -33.54 10.62
C GLU A 268 -9.53 -32.10 11.09
N GLU A 269 -9.29 -31.89 12.38
CA GLU A 269 -8.97 -30.56 12.90
C GLU A 269 -7.55 -30.12 12.49
N LYS A 270 -6.62 -31.06 12.32
CA LYS A 270 -5.28 -30.76 11.79
C LYS A 270 -5.35 -30.31 10.34
N THR A 271 -6.14 -30.97 9.50
CA THR A 271 -6.31 -30.56 8.10
C THR A 271 -7.01 -29.21 8.02
N LEU A 272 -8.03 -28.97 8.86
CA LEU A 272 -8.71 -27.68 8.93
C LEU A 272 -7.76 -26.54 9.37
N ALA A 273 -6.95 -26.77 10.41
CA ALA A 273 -5.96 -25.80 10.88
C ALA A 273 -4.87 -25.52 9.84
N ALA A 274 -4.43 -26.55 9.11
CA ALA A 274 -3.48 -26.41 8.01
C ALA A 274 -4.09 -25.56 6.89
N ASN A 275 -5.35 -25.82 6.51
CA ASN A 275 -6.06 -25.03 5.50
C ASN A 275 -6.28 -23.58 5.94
N PHE A 276 -6.59 -23.33 7.23
CA PHE A 276 -6.69 -21.98 7.78
C PHE A 276 -5.34 -21.24 7.67
N THR A 277 -4.25 -21.91 8.03
CA THR A 277 -2.89 -21.36 7.98
C THR A 277 -2.43 -21.08 6.54
N SER A 278 -2.73 -21.96 5.59
CA SER A 278 -2.43 -21.77 4.17
C SER A 278 -3.17 -20.57 3.54
N ASN A 279 -4.30 -20.15 4.13
CA ASN A 279 -5.06 -18.97 3.71
C ASN A 279 -4.66 -17.69 4.47
N LYS A 280 -3.55 -17.70 5.22
CA LYS A 280 -3.04 -16.50 5.88
C LYS A 280 -2.80 -15.36 4.87
N GLY A 281 -3.37 -14.20 5.16
CA GLY A 281 -3.33 -13.00 4.31
C GLY A 281 -4.34 -13.02 3.15
N LYS A 282 -5.16 -14.07 3.05
CA LYS A 282 -6.16 -14.25 1.98
C LYS A 282 -7.58 -14.46 2.52
N LEU A 283 -7.77 -14.44 3.84
CA LEU A 283 -9.09 -14.61 4.42
C LEU A 283 -10.01 -13.45 4.02
N PRO A 284 -11.28 -13.71 3.71
CA PRO A 284 -12.27 -12.67 3.44
C PRO A 284 -12.52 -11.82 4.69
N TRP A 285 -12.96 -10.59 4.45
CA TRP A 285 -13.40 -9.71 5.53
C TRP A 285 -14.64 -10.28 6.24
N PRO A 286 -14.79 -10.03 7.54
CA PRO A 286 -15.95 -10.48 8.31
C PRO A 286 -17.23 -9.66 8.03
N VAL A 287 -17.14 -8.62 7.20
CA VAL A 287 -18.25 -7.76 6.74
C VAL A 287 -18.04 -7.44 5.25
N ASN A 288 -19.10 -7.06 4.52
CA ASN A 288 -18.97 -6.68 3.10
C ASN A 288 -18.17 -5.40 2.90
N GLU A 289 -18.50 -4.38 3.69
CA GLU A 289 -17.91 -3.05 3.60
C GLU A 289 -17.50 -2.64 5.01
N GLY A 290 -16.22 -2.36 5.22
CA GLY A 290 -15.78 -1.95 6.55
C GLY A 290 -14.41 -1.30 6.54
N LEU A 291 -14.17 -0.49 7.57
CA LEU A 291 -12.96 0.28 7.76
C LEU A 291 -12.38 0.05 9.15
N VAL A 292 -11.09 -0.27 9.23
CA VAL A 292 -10.43 -0.50 10.52
C VAL A 292 -10.18 0.82 11.24
N LYS A 293 -10.97 1.10 12.29
CA LYS A 293 -10.85 2.30 13.14
C LYS A 293 -9.82 2.10 14.26
N LEU A 294 -9.68 0.88 14.78
CA LEU A 294 -8.71 0.51 15.82
C LEU A 294 -7.98 -0.77 15.40
N ARG A 295 -6.64 -0.74 15.45
CA ARG A 295 -5.79 -1.88 15.06
C ARG A 295 -5.42 -2.72 16.29
N TYR A 296 -4.86 -3.89 16.04
CA TYR A 296 -4.31 -4.76 17.08
C TYR A 296 -3.14 -4.09 17.81
N GLY A 297 -2.99 -4.38 19.10
CA GLY A 297 -1.88 -3.92 19.94
C GLY A 297 -2.23 -2.73 20.84
N ILE A 298 -1.20 -2.01 21.26
CA ILE A 298 -1.31 -0.88 22.20
C ILE A 298 -1.20 0.43 21.43
N GLN A 299 -2.24 1.26 21.52
CA GLN A 299 -2.31 2.56 20.86
C GLN A 299 -2.51 3.66 21.90
N ARG A 300 -1.95 4.86 21.64
CA ARG A 300 -2.18 6.01 22.53
C ARG A 300 -3.61 6.50 22.39
N SER A 301 -4.29 6.76 23.50
CA SER A 301 -5.63 7.36 23.45
C SER A 301 -5.56 8.78 22.85
N PRO A 302 -6.46 9.14 21.94
CA PRO A 302 -6.59 10.51 21.46
C PRO A 302 -6.88 11.49 22.60
N ILE A 303 -7.65 11.04 23.59
CA ILE A 303 -8.15 11.83 24.72
C ILE A 303 -7.08 12.01 25.79
N ASP A 304 -6.33 10.95 26.10
CA ASP A 304 -5.22 11.01 27.06
C ASP A 304 -4.03 10.16 26.59
N ARG A 305 -3.07 10.82 25.95
CA ARG A 305 -1.89 10.20 25.37
C ARG A 305 -0.88 9.70 26.40
N ARG A 306 -0.95 10.14 27.67
CA ARG A 306 0.06 9.85 28.70
C ARG A 306 -0.36 8.74 29.64
N THR A 307 -1.61 8.76 30.11
CA THR A 307 -2.02 7.88 31.23
C THR A 307 -2.99 6.77 30.84
N LEU A 308 -3.62 6.84 29.66
CA LEU A 308 -4.63 5.87 29.22
C LEU A 308 -4.29 5.25 27.86
N PRO A 309 -3.44 4.22 27.80
CA PRO A 309 -3.26 3.45 26.58
C PRO A 309 -4.56 2.68 26.25
N ILE A 310 -4.86 2.56 24.95
CA ILE A 310 -5.91 1.68 24.43
C ILE A 310 -5.25 0.36 24.04
N ARG A 311 -5.59 -0.71 24.75
CA ARG A 311 -5.18 -2.07 24.41
C ARG A 311 -6.26 -2.71 23.54
N SER A 312 -5.88 -3.24 22.39
CA SER A 312 -6.79 -3.95 21.49
C SER A 312 -6.24 -5.34 21.18
N ASN A 313 -6.98 -6.35 21.61
CA ASN A 313 -6.68 -7.76 21.35
C ASN A 313 -7.07 -8.21 19.92
N GLY A 314 -7.62 -7.31 19.10
CA GLY A 314 -7.98 -7.54 17.70
C GLY A 314 -8.18 -6.23 16.95
N VAL A 315 -9.05 -6.24 15.95
CA VAL A 315 -9.41 -5.06 15.16
C VAL A 315 -10.84 -4.61 15.44
N ARG A 316 -11.09 -3.30 15.32
CA ARG A 316 -12.44 -2.73 15.33
C ARG A 316 -12.75 -2.17 13.96
N ILE A 317 -13.77 -2.76 13.32
CA ILE A 317 -14.16 -2.48 11.94
C ILE A 317 -15.47 -1.68 11.99
N LEU A 318 -15.39 -0.41 11.58
CA LEU A 318 -16.56 0.42 11.33
C LEU A 318 -17.25 -0.08 10.06
N THR A 319 -18.57 -0.25 10.09
CA THR A 319 -19.36 -0.83 8.99
C THR A 319 -20.74 -0.18 8.92
N ASN A 320 -21.56 -0.56 7.92
CA ASN A 320 -22.94 -0.10 7.78
C ASN A 320 -23.79 -0.50 8.99
N LYS A 321 -24.83 0.28 9.27
CA LYS A 321 -25.83 -0.04 10.30
C LYS A 321 -26.52 -1.37 9.95
N GLY A 322 -26.52 -2.33 10.88
CA GLY A 322 -27.14 -3.63 10.67
C GLY A 322 -26.44 -4.51 9.63
N GLU A 323 -25.19 -4.20 9.29
CA GLU A 323 -24.41 -5.04 8.35
C GLU A 323 -24.36 -6.48 8.84
N LYS A 324 -24.54 -7.42 7.90
CA LYS A 324 -24.43 -8.84 8.17
C LYS A 324 -22.96 -9.21 8.38
N VAL A 325 -22.70 -9.85 9.51
CA VAL A 325 -21.38 -10.39 9.86
C VAL A 325 -21.26 -11.79 9.29
N ARG A 326 -20.09 -12.09 8.72
CA ARG A 326 -19.81 -13.35 8.05
C ARG A 326 -18.64 -14.09 8.67
N ALA A 327 -18.70 -15.42 8.60
CA ALA A 327 -17.59 -16.28 8.97
C ALA A 327 -16.42 -16.09 8.00
N VAL A 328 -15.23 -15.80 8.53
CA VAL A 328 -14.02 -15.61 7.69
C VAL A 328 -13.48 -16.94 7.13
N PHE A 329 -13.86 -18.06 7.73
CA PHE A 329 -13.42 -19.40 7.30
C PHE A 329 -14.42 -20.47 7.74
N ASN A 330 -14.34 -21.66 7.14
CA ASN A 330 -15.16 -22.79 7.53
C ASN A 330 -14.75 -23.34 8.90
N GLY A 331 -15.71 -23.69 9.74
CA GLY A 331 -15.46 -24.12 11.11
C GLY A 331 -16.70 -24.56 11.85
N ILE A 332 -16.58 -24.68 13.18
CA ILE A 332 -17.68 -25.08 14.06
C ILE A 332 -17.92 -23.98 15.08
N VAL A 333 -19.16 -23.58 15.31
CA VAL A 333 -19.51 -22.62 16.35
C VAL A 333 -19.24 -23.24 17.70
N SER A 334 -18.22 -22.75 18.39
CA SER A 334 -17.74 -23.30 19.66
C SER A 334 -18.60 -22.81 20.82
N GLU A 335 -18.89 -21.52 20.87
CA GLU A 335 -19.62 -20.90 21.97
C GLU A 335 -20.30 -19.61 21.50
N ILE A 336 -21.41 -19.29 22.14
CA ILE A 336 -22.15 -18.05 21.95
C ILE A 336 -22.33 -17.40 23.32
N MET A 337 -21.89 -16.15 23.48
CA MET A 337 -22.16 -15.38 24.68
C MET A 337 -23.22 -14.33 24.39
N THR A 338 -24.35 -14.42 25.08
CA THR A 338 -25.41 -13.41 25.03
C THR A 338 -25.27 -12.48 26.22
N GLN A 339 -25.23 -11.16 25.97
CA GLN A 339 -25.18 -10.16 27.02
C GLN A 339 -26.49 -9.39 27.09
N LYS A 340 -26.91 -9.02 28.31
CA LYS A 340 -28.17 -8.30 28.55
C LYS A 340 -28.27 -6.96 27.79
N ASN A 341 -27.14 -6.38 27.39
CA ASN A 341 -27.05 -5.12 26.66
C ASN A 341 -26.99 -5.27 25.11
N GLY A 342 -27.15 -6.50 24.59
CA GLY A 342 -27.05 -6.78 23.16
C GLY A 342 -25.61 -6.77 22.61
N ASN A 343 -24.59 -6.87 23.46
CA ASN A 343 -23.20 -7.06 23.06
C ASN A 343 -22.89 -8.56 22.93
N ASN A 344 -23.54 -9.22 21.96
CA ASN A 344 -23.37 -10.65 21.80
C ASN A 344 -22.04 -10.98 21.14
N VAL A 345 -21.52 -12.18 21.45
CA VAL A 345 -20.25 -12.69 20.93
C VAL A 345 -20.46 -14.08 20.35
N VAL A 346 -19.95 -14.29 19.13
CA VAL A 346 -19.91 -15.60 18.47
C VAL A 346 -18.45 -16.03 18.33
N MET A 347 -18.16 -17.28 18.69
CA MET A 347 -16.84 -17.88 18.61
C MET A 347 -16.87 -19.09 17.67
N ILE A 348 -16.04 -19.08 16.63
CA ILE A 348 -15.94 -20.17 15.66
C ILE A 348 -14.56 -20.81 15.76
N LYS A 349 -14.53 -22.14 15.88
CA LYS A 349 -13.31 -22.96 15.96
C LYS A 349 -12.91 -23.47 14.58
N HIS A 350 -11.63 -23.34 14.26
CA HIS A 350 -10.98 -23.78 13.02
C HIS A 350 -9.74 -24.64 13.35
N GLY A 351 -9.94 -25.77 14.05
CA GLY A 351 -8.85 -26.56 14.62
C GLY A 351 -8.28 -25.91 15.88
N ASN A 352 -7.01 -25.48 15.87
CA ASN A 352 -6.39 -24.75 17.00
C ASN A 352 -6.55 -23.22 16.91
N TYR A 353 -7.27 -22.72 15.91
CA TYR A 353 -7.59 -21.31 15.76
C TYR A 353 -9.03 -21.02 16.16
N PHE A 354 -9.27 -19.85 16.73
CA PHE A 354 -10.62 -19.33 16.99
C PHE A 354 -10.78 -17.97 16.35
N THR A 355 -11.91 -17.75 15.68
CA THR A 355 -12.33 -16.43 15.22
C THR A 355 -13.50 -15.96 16.07
N ILE A 356 -13.39 -14.73 16.57
CA ILE A 356 -14.33 -14.18 17.55
C ILE A 356 -14.92 -12.88 17.01
N TYR A 357 -16.23 -12.83 17.00
CA TYR A 357 -17.04 -11.72 16.50
C TYR A 357 -17.81 -11.15 17.67
N LYS A 358 -17.44 -9.94 18.11
CA LYS A 358 -18.06 -9.26 19.25
C LYS A 358 -18.89 -8.07 18.78
N ASN A 359 -19.78 -7.59 19.64
CA ASN A 359 -20.68 -6.47 19.35
C ASN A 359 -21.75 -6.80 18.30
N LEU A 360 -22.30 -8.02 18.37
CA LEU A 360 -23.40 -8.47 17.52
C LEU A 360 -24.75 -8.16 18.15
N SER A 361 -25.69 -7.59 17.39
CA SER A 361 -27.07 -7.36 17.82
C SER A 361 -27.91 -8.63 17.73
N LYS A 362 -27.81 -9.35 16.60
CA LYS A 362 -28.49 -10.61 16.33
C LYS A 362 -27.49 -11.70 15.99
N ILE A 363 -27.86 -12.94 16.28
CA ILE A 363 -27.08 -14.14 15.99
C ILE A 363 -27.98 -15.07 15.17
N TYR A 364 -27.45 -15.62 14.08
CA TYR A 364 -28.18 -16.52 13.19
C TYR A 364 -27.80 -17.99 13.35
N VAL A 365 -26.73 -18.27 14.09
CA VAL A 365 -26.16 -19.60 14.28
C VAL A 365 -26.33 -20.08 15.72
N LYS A 366 -26.27 -21.39 15.94
CA LYS A 366 -26.33 -22.04 17.25
C LYS A 366 -24.99 -22.70 17.57
N LYS A 367 -24.78 -22.99 18.87
CA LYS A 367 -23.60 -23.72 19.34
C LYS A 367 -23.58 -25.12 18.72
N GLY A 368 -22.45 -25.50 18.15
CA GLY A 368 -22.26 -26.79 17.46
C GLY A 368 -22.51 -26.73 15.95
N ASP A 369 -23.07 -25.64 15.42
CA ASP A 369 -23.33 -25.53 13.98
C ASP A 369 -22.03 -25.51 13.18
N ARG A 370 -22.02 -26.24 12.05
CA ARG A 370 -20.96 -26.13 11.04
C ARG A 370 -21.24 -24.91 10.17
N VAL A 371 -20.25 -24.03 10.08
CA VAL A 371 -20.31 -22.81 9.28
C VAL A 371 -19.33 -22.88 8.13
N ILE A 372 -19.75 -22.37 6.98
CA ILE A 372 -18.91 -22.25 5.78
C ILE A 372 -18.35 -20.83 5.64
N THR A 373 -17.27 -20.69 4.88
CA THR A 373 -16.66 -19.39 4.59
C THR A 373 -17.68 -18.45 3.94
N LYS A 374 -17.75 -17.20 4.41
CA LYS A 374 -18.71 -16.14 4.03
C LYS A 374 -20.18 -16.39 4.44
N GLN A 375 -20.48 -17.43 5.22
CA GLN A 375 -21.83 -17.59 5.77
C GLN A 375 -22.16 -16.46 6.73
N ASP A 376 -23.37 -15.92 6.63
CA ASP A 376 -23.89 -14.90 7.56
C ASP A 376 -24.11 -15.55 8.95
N ILE A 377 -23.48 -14.99 9.99
CA ILE A 377 -23.52 -15.49 11.38
C ILE A 377 -24.28 -14.57 12.33
N GLY A 378 -24.53 -13.32 11.94
CA GLY A 378 -25.27 -12.35 12.74
C GLY A 378 -25.28 -10.95 12.13
N GLU A 379 -25.70 -9.96 12.92
CA GLU A 379 -25.75 -8.54 12.53
C GLU A 379 -24.92 -7.68 13.49
N VAL A 380 -24.24 -6.65 12.98
CA VAL A 380 -23.49 -5.70 13.84
C VAL A 380 -24.44 -4.80 14.62
N ARG A 381 -24.13 -4.61 15.91
CA ARG A 381 -24.85 -3.65 16.75
C ARG A 381 -24.41 -2.21 16.47
N THR A 382 -25.38 -1.36 16.19
CA THR A 382 -25.21 0.10 16.16
C THR A 382 -25.27 0.69 17.57
N ASN A 383 -24.27 1.48 17.95
CA ASN A 383 -24.26 2.19 19.22
C ASN A 383 -25.17 3.43 19.14
N LYS A 384 -26.20 3.50 19.99
CA LYS A 384 -27.17 4.61 20.02
C LYS A 384 -26.56 5.99 20.35
N ALA A 385 -25.44 6.02 21.09
CA ALA A 385 -24.81 7.27 21.52
C ALA A 385 -23.79 7.83 20.51
N SER A 386 -23.20 6.98 19.68
CA SER A 386 -22.26 7.40 18.63
C SER A 386 -22.84 7.30 17.21
N GLY A 387 -23.93 6.57 17.01
CA GLY A 387 -24.47 6.24 15.69
C GLY A 387 -23.63 5.24 14.90
N GLU A 388 -22.53 4.74 15.46
CA GLU A 388 -21.56 3.88 14.78
C GLU A 388 -21.91 2.40 14.94
N ALA A 389 -21.82 1.64 13.85
CA ALA A 389 -21.84 0.18 13.86
C ALA A 389 -20.40 -0.33 13.76
N VAL A 390 -19.88 -0.91 14.85
CA VAL A 390 -18.47 -1.31 14.95
C VAL A 390 -18.37 -2.78 15.32
N LEU A 391 -17.91 -3.62 14.41
CA LEU A 391 -17.59 -5.02 14.69
C LEU A 391 -16.23 -5.09 15.39
N SER A 392 -16.12 -5.82 16.50
CA SER A 392 -14.82 -6.17 17.05
C SER A 392 -14.48 -7.61 16.68
N PHE A 393 -13.40 -7.77 15.91
CA PHE A 393 -12.95 -9.04 15.37
C PHE A 393 -11.61 -9.42 15.96
N VAL A 394 -11.51 -10.64 16.48
CA VAL A 394 -10.31 -11.16 17.15
C VAL A 394 -9.99 -12.55 16.62
N ILE A 395 -8.71 -12.85 16.43
CA ILE A 395 -8.21 -14.18 16.12
C ILE A 395 -7.39 -14.68 17.30
N TYR A 396 -7.68 -15.89 17.76
CA TYR A 396 -6.87 -16.62 18.72
C TYR A 396 -6.18 -17.78 18.03
N LYS A 397 -4.94 -18.03 18.42
CA LYS A 397 -4.23 -19.29 18.17
C LYS A 397 -3.94 -19.91 19.53
N ASP A 398 -4.48 -21.09 19.77
CA ASP A 398 -4.45 -21.73 21.08
C ASP A 398 -5.04 -20.77 22.14
N THR A 399 -4.24 -20.28 23.09
CA THR A 399 -4.67 -19.29 24.10
C THR A 399 -4.26 -17.85 23.81
N LYS A 400 -3.51 -17.59 22.73
CA LYS A 400 -2.92 -16.27 22.45
C LYS A 400 -3.63 -15.57 21.31
N THR A 401 -3.85 -14.27 21.46
CA THR A 401 -4.38 -13.40 20.41
C THR A 401 -3.36 -13.23 19.29
N GLN A 402 -3.85 -13.04 18.07
CA GLN A 402 -3.08 -12.82 16.86
C GLN A 402 -3.55 -11.54 16.17
N ASP A 403 -2.64 -10.82 15.51
CA ASP A 403 -3.00 -9.64 14.73
C ASP A 403 -3.82 -10.03 13.49
N PRO A 404 -5.11 -9.66 13.39
CA PRO A 404 -5.96 -9.98 12.25
C PRO A 404 -5.47 -9.43 10.91
N ALA A 405 -4.65 -8.37 10.91
CA ALA A 405 -4.12 -7.78 9.69
C ALA A 405 -3.20 -8.74 8.90
N HIS A 406 -2.58 -9.70 9.58
CA HIS A 406 -1.78 -10.74 8.91
C HIS A 406 -2.62 -11.85 8.28
N TRP A 407 -3.92 -11.91 8.57
CA TRP A 407 -4.81 -13.00 8.19
C TRP A 407 -5.82 -12.57 7.11
N ILE A 408 -6.40 -11.39 7.26
CA ILE A 408 -7.41 -10.86 6.35
C ILE A 408 -6.76 -10.20 5.14
N TYR A 409 -7.36 -10.37 3.96
CA TYR A 409 -6.86 -9.80 2.72
C TYR A 409 -6.92 -8.27 2.73
N LYS A 410 -5.75 -7.61 2.66
CA LYS A 410 -5.58 -6.15 2.54
C LYS A 410 -6.31 -5.33 3.61
N MET A 411 -5.94 -5.53 4.89
CA MET A 411 -6.56 -4.90 6.07
C MET A 411 -5.84 -3.66 6.65
#